data_AF-A0A1C7P5Q4-F1
#
_entry.id   AF-A0A1C7P5Q4-F1
#
_cell.length_a   1.000
_cell.length_b   1.000
_cell.length_c   1.000
_cell.angle_alpha   90.00
_cell.angle_beta   90.00
_cell.angle_gamma   90.00
#
_symmetry.space_group_name_H-M   'P 1'
#
loop_
_entity.id
_entity.type
_entity.pdbx_description
1 polymer ?
#
loop_
_entity_poly.entity_id
_entity_poly.type
_entity_poly.pdbx_seq_one_letter_code
_entity_poly.pdbx_strand_id
1 'polypeptide(L)'
;MDGSGTATSFLNDEGSFAVSFFVGMAAIAFYSRRRISELTKPPKGAEYDFVRALPIETIVGEANFNKAYVIYVLMLEFLYFFLCASKPLVLLIANEKTGVAFEGAAWPLGAALIVVGLLPSTPLVSEVETLLRGLAQRVANIPADFFNRIAKLTRGEIETLFDSSPEYRPERRKYRKINNVLACLDFPTDEAMLQGRTCVAVDLFAQWIIKGSRIWSAGELESYGEIIAKLAPEVDDLILETDKLLKASYELKPLQELVKALGIPSNSDLLPLEEYESKREDLAAVRANWTAESTISIEELTKQWQEVVAKSDLVVRKLCALFAILTRSDKDAVRRLSGQRSTNQNGNMLQSSHSDPVLRAVIELIADHQSEDSAWSEAAAVAIFGGFAVCFTLLSIYLYAVDFFDSQYFSQTNENAVTLSEAMRKSMSTTITISLSFGLSSIVSLFIRSMKIDEGSWVKFSSFFSFRVSNYVGIVLWCGMAAFMPLVFTFVFYNFISPDAATLGNMNSFTIVSALFFKYIFGMTAVLYAVATCVMADLVSDQRQDVLLNAVLLIVAILAVCFMSLVATSWMEISSKLFWHNMMVVAFHSVASIALFYASYRSFVSPRR
;
A
#
# COMPACT_ATOMS: atom_id res chain seq x y z
N MET A 1 -6.35 11.90 59.93
CA MET A 1 -6.21 10.96 58.80
C MET A 1 -7.03 11.53 57.66
N ASP A 2 -6.46 12.45 56.89
CA ASP A 2 -7.07 12.97 55.66
C ASP A 2 -6.04 12.79 54.55
N GLY A 3 -5.97 11.56 54.03
CA GLY A 3 -5.10 11.15 52.93
C GLY A 3 -5.77 11.25 51.56
N SER A 4 -6.85 12.03 51.43
CA SER A 4 -7.64 12.16 50.18
C SER A 4 -7.33 13.45 49.38
N GLY A 5 -6.46 14.33 49.90
CA GLY A 5 -6.16 15.63 49.28
C GLY A 5 -5.02 15.64 48.25
N THR A 6 -4.19 14.60 48.18
CA THR A 6 -3.00 14.57 47.30
C THR A 6 -3.24 13.88 45.96
N ALA A 7 -4.14 12.91 45.88
CA ALA A 7 -4.49 12.25 44.61
C ALA A 7 -5.38 13.15 43.73
N THR A 8 -6.21 14.01 44.34
CA THR A 8 -7.09 14.96 43.65
C THR A 8 -6.34 16.20 43.14
N SER A 9 -5.27 16.63 43.82
CA SER A 9 -4.43 17.73 43.31
C SER A 9 -3.56 17.29 42.12
N PHE A 10 -3.05 16.05 42.13
CA PHE A 10 -2.23 15.52 41.03
C PHE A 10 -3.01 15.35 39.70
N LEU A 11 -4.35 15.31 39.78
CA LEU A 11 -5.26 15.22 38.63
C LEU A 11 -5.75 16.59 38.10
N ASN A 12 -5.48 17.68 38.81
CA ASN A 12 -5.94 19.03 38.45
C ASN A 12 -4.87 19.91 37.79
N ASP A 13 -3.61 19.47 37.74
CA ASP A 13 -2.52 20.23 37.13
C ASP A 13 -2.39 19.96 35.62
N GLU A 14 -1.87 20.94 34.87
CA GLU A 14 -1.49 20.81 33.44
C GLU A 14 -0.56 19.60 33.18
N GLY A 15 0.22 19.20 34.19
CA GLY A 15 1.04 17.98 34.15
C GLY A 15 0.23 16.68 34.05
N SER A 16 -0.98 16.64 34.60
CA SER A 16 -1.89 15.48 34.51
C SER A 16 -2.43 15.29 33.09
N PHE A 17 -2.69 16.39 32.38
CA PHE A 17 -3.10 16.37 30.99
C PHE A 17 -1.98 15.85 30.09
N ALA A 18 -0.76 16.36 30.23
CA ALA A 18 0.37 15.92 29.43
C ALA A 18 0.67 14.42 29.64
N VAL A 19 0.71 13.95 30.90
CA VAL A 19 0.93 12.54 31.21
C VAL A 19 -0.18 11.66 30.63
N SER A 20 -1.44 12.03 30.82
CA SER A 20 -2.57 11.25 30.28
C SER A 20 -2.63 11.23 28.76
N PHE A 21 -2.20 12.32 28.10
CA PHE A 21 -2.06 12.41 26.66
C PHE A 21 -1.00 11.43 26.13
N PHE A 22 0.18 11.37 26.76
CA PHE A 22 1.22 10.41 26.40
C PHE A 22 0.81 8.95 26.67
N VAL A 23 0.10 8.69 27.78
CA VAL A 23 -0.47 7.37 28.07
C VAL A 23 -1.49 6.97 26.99
N GLY A 24 -2.31 7.92 26.54
CA GLY A 24 -3.24 7.72 25.43
C GLY A 24 -2.55 7.35 24.12
N MET A 25 -1.48 8.08 23.75
CA MET A 25 -0.65 7.75 22.58
C MET A 25 -0.06 6.34 22.68
N ALA A 26 0.55 6.00 23.82
CA ALA A 26 1.15 4.69 24.04
C ALA A 26 0.10 3.55 23.95
N ALA A 27 -1.11 3.78 24.48
CA ALA A 27 -2.21 2.83 24.38
C ALA A 27 -2.64 2.62 22.92
N ILE A 28 -2.78 3.70 22.14
CA ILE A 28 -3.11 3.63 20.71
C ILE A 28 -2.03 2.83 19.95
N ALA A 29 -0.76 3.16 20.17
CA ALA A 29 0.35 2.45 19.54
C ALA A 29 0.29 0.95 19.85
N PHE A 30 0.16 0.56 21.12
CA PHE A 30 0.10 -0.84 21.53
C PHE A 30 -1.08 -1.61 20.91
N TYR A 31 -2.29 -1.04 20.95
CA TYR A 31 -3.48 -1.70 20.40
C TYR A 31 -3.49 -1.75 18.86
N SER A 32 -2.90 -0.75 18.22
CA SER A 32 -2.86 -0.68 16.76
C SER A 32 -2.05 -1.82 16.13
N ARG A 33 -1.04 -2.37 16.83
CA ARG A 33 -0.23 -3.50 16.33
C ARG A 33 -1.07 -4.75 16.11
N ARG A 34 -1.94 -5.07 17.06
CA ARG A 34 -2.88 -6.19 16.93
C ARG A 34 -3.90 -5.92 15.82
N ARG A 35 -4.35 -4.67 15.65
CA ARG A 35 -5.35 -4.31 14.63
C ARG A 35 -4.82 -4.31 13.20
N ILE A 36 -3.62 -3.79 12.96
CA ILE A 36 -3.02 -3.77 11.62
C ILE A 36 -2.71 -5.20 11.12
N SER A 37 -2.52 -6.16 12.05
CA SER A 37 -2.42 -7.59 11.74
C SER A 37 -3.73 -8.26 11.33
N GLU A 38 -4.87 -7.57 11.41
CA GLU A 38 -6.16 -8.04 10.90
C GLU A 38 -6.39 -7.50 9.48
N LEU A 39 -6.74 -8.38 8.53
CA LEU A 39 -7.04 -7.98 7.15
C LEU A 39 -8.35 -7.16 7.08
N THR A 40 -8.30 -6.01 6.40
CA THR A 40 -9.44 -5.07 6.27
C THR A 40 -10.56 -5.61 5.41
N LYS A 41 -10.22 -6.32 4.33
CA LYS A 41 -11.18 -7.05 3.48
C LYS A 41 -10.63 -8.45 3.24
N PRO A 42 -11.21 -9.49 3.86
CA PRO A 42 -10.77 -10.85 3.60
C PRO A 42 -11.16 -11.25 2.16
N PRO A 43 -10.21 -11.64 1.28
CA PRO A 43 -10.59 -12.29 0.04
C PRO A 43 -11.38 -13.57 0.33
N LYS A 44 -12.33 -13.90 -0.55
CA LYS A 44 -13.15 -15.11 -0.40
C LYS A 44 -12.43 -16.29 -1.07
N GLY A 45 -12.30 -17.42 -0.38
CA GLY A 45 -11.79 -18.68 -0.94
C GLY A 45 -10.82 -19.42 -0.02
N ALA A 46 -10.48 -20.66 -0.38
CA ALA A 46 -9.60 -21.52 0.42
C ALA A 46 -8.16 -20.99 0.57
N GLU A 47 -7.71 -20.15 -0.36
CA GLU A 47 -6.43 -19.43 -0.27
C GLU A 47 -6.40 -18.54 0.98
N TYR A 48 -7.51 -17.87 1.27
CA TYR A 48 -7.64 -16.98 2.41
C TYR A 48 -7.60 -17.76 3.73
N ASP A 49 -8.18 -18.95 3.80
CA ASP A 49 -8.17 -19.76 5.02
C ASP A 49 -6.75 -20.22 5.37
N PHE A 50 -5.92 -20.52 4.36
CA PHE A 50 -4.51 -20.84 4.55
C PHE A 50 -3.69 -19.59 4.94
N VAL A 51 -3.90 -18.47 4.25
CA VAL A 51 -3.19 -17.20 4.52
C VAL A 51 -3.61 -16.60 5.87
N ARG A 52 -4.85 -16.84 6.33
CA ARG A 52 -5.34 -16.43 7.66
C ARG A 52 -4.65 -17.17 8.80
N ALA A 53 -4.14 -18.39 8.56
CA ALA A 53 -3.36 -19.12 9.54
C ALA A 53 -1.95 -18.53 9.73
N LEU A 54 -1.49 -17.69 8.78
CA LEU A 54 -0.20 -17.02 8.82
C LEU A 54 -0.34 -15.59 9.35
N PRO A 55 0.60 -15.11 10.19
CA PRO A 55 0.66 -13.70 10.55
C PRO A 55 0.90 -12.83 9.30
N ILE A 56 0.21 -11.69 9.19
CA ILE A 56 0.49 -10.71 8.12
C ILE A 56 1.97 -10.27 8.14
N GLU A 57 2.55 -10.18 9.34
CA GLU A 57 3.97 -9.88 9.56
C GLU A 57 4.87 -10.84 8.74
N THR A 58 4.51 -12.12 8.71
CA THR A 58 5.25 -13.18 8.01
C THR A 58 5.00 -13.18 6.51
N ILE A 59 3.79 -12.86 6.06
CA ILE A 59 3.42 -12.82 4.63
C ILE A 59 4.11 -11.65 3.92
N VAL A 60 4.19 -10.51 4.60
CA VAL A 60 4.66 -9.25 4.03
C VAL A 60 6.14 -9.01 4.37
N GLY A 61 6.65 -9.65 5.42
CA GLY A 61 7.96 -9.37 5.98
C GLY A 61 7.95 -8.19 6.96
N GLU A 62 8.82 -8.28 7.96
CA GLU A 62 8.82 -7.40 9.13
C GLU A 62 9.01 -5.92 8.78
N ALA A 63 9.87 -5.60 7.81
CA ALA A 63 10.15 -4.21 7.43
C ALA A 63 8.91 -3.50 6.84
N ASN A 64 8.18 -4.17 5.96
CA ASN A 64 6.99 -3.60 5.33
C ASN A 64 5.79 -3.61 6.28
N PHE A 65 5.68 -4.61 7.15
CA PHE A 65 4.72 -4.59 8.24
C PHE A 65 4.98 -3.43 9.22
N ASN A 66 6.22 -3.21 9.64
CA ASN A 66 6.59 -2.09 10.51
C ASN A 66 6.32 -0.74 9.83
N LYS A 67 6.57 -0.62 8.52
CA LYS A 67 6.18 0.56 7.72
C LYS A 67 4.66 0.79 7.79
N ALA A 68 3.86 -0.24 7.54
CA ALA A 68 2.39 -0.17 7.63
C ALA A 68 1.93 0.23 9.04
N TYR A 69 2.50 -0.41 10.05
CA TYR A 69 2.21 -0.17 11.46
C TYR A 69 2.51 1.29 11.85
N VAL A 70 3.70 1.81 11.53
CA VAL A 70 4.06 3.20 11.82
C VAL A 70 3.11 4.18 11.14
N ILE A 71 2.78 3.95 9.86
CA ILE A 71 1.82 4.80 9.13
C ILE A 71 0.45 4.76 9.80
N TYR A 72 -0.03 3.57 10.18
CA TYR A 72 -1.32 3.39 10.82
C TYR A 72 -1.37 4.06 12.21
N VAL A 73 -0.33 3.88 13.03
CA VAL A 73 -0.18 4.56 14.33
C VAL A 73 -0.23 6.06 14.15
N LEU A 74 0.57 6.62 13.22
CA LEU A 74 0.61 8.05 12.97
C LEU A 74 -0.77 8.59 12.57
N MET A 75 -1.54 7.86 11.76
CA MET A 75 -2.91 8.25 11.39
C MET A 75 -3.88 8.23 12.58
N LEU A 76 -3.80 7.22 13.45
CA LEU A 76 -4.64 7.13 14.64
C LEU A 76 -4.24 8.17 15.70
N GLU A 77 -2.95 8.41 15.89
CA GLU A 77 -2.43 9.47 16.78
C GLU A 77 -2.83 10.86 16.27
N PHE A 78 -2.82 11.06 14.95
CA PHE A 78 -3.31 12.29 14.34
C PHE A 78 -4.79 12.53 14.62
N LEU A 79 -5.63 11.49 14.49
CA LEU A 79 -7.05 11.54 14.84
C LEU A 79 -7.26 11.76 16.35
N TYR A 80 -6.46 11.09 17.17
CA TYR A 80 -6.47 11.24 18.62
C TYR A 80 -6.17 12.69 19.03
N PHE A 81 -5.10 13.26 18.46
CA PHE A 81 -4.74 14.65 18.67
C PHE A 81 -5.86 15.59 18.23
N PHE A 82 -6.54 15.30 17.12
CA PHE A 82 -7.72 16.06 16.69
C PHE A 82 -8.87 16.02 17.68
N LEU A 83 -9.19 14.86 18.25
CA LEU A 83 -10.22 14.74 19.28
C LEU A 83 -9.84 15.49 20.57
N CYS A 84 -8.57 15.46 20.94
CA CYS A 84 -8.06 16.24 22.07
C CYS A 84 -8.15 17.74 21.81
N ALA A 85 -7.80 18.20 20.60
CA ALA A 85 -7.80 19.61 20.22
C ALA A 85 -9.22 20.17 19.93
N SER A 86 -10.18 19.34 19.57
CA SER A 86 -11.52 19.78 19.16
C SER A 86 -12.42 20.22 20.32
N LYS A 87 -12.37 19.55 21.48
CA LYS A 87 -13.17 19.91 22.67
C LYS A 87 -13.02 21.39 23.08
N PRO A 88 -11.81 21.91 23.34
CA PRO A 88 -11.66 23.31 23.74
C PRO A 88 -12.08 24.29 22.64
N LEU A 89 -11.90 23.90 21.37
CA LEU A 89 -12.32 24.70 20.21
C LEU A 89 -13.85 24.79 20.09
N VAL A 90 -14.57 23.69 20.34
CA VAL A 90 -16.05 23.68 20.36
C VAL A 90 -16.59 24.51 21.52
N LEU A 91 -16.02 24.38 22.72
CA LEU A 91 -16.44 25.15 23.89
C LEU A 91 -16.23 26.67 23.70
N LEU A 92 -15.11 27.06 23.08
CA LEU A 92 -14.85 28.46 22.70
C LEU A 92 -15.84 29.00 21.66
N ILE A 93 -16.21 28.19 20.67
CA ILE A 93 -17.22 28.59 19.67
C ILE A 93 -18.61 28.70 20.32
N ALA A 94 -18.94 27.81 21.24
CA ALA A 94 -20.20 27.84 22.00
C ALA A 94 -20.26 28.97 23.05
N ASN A 95 -19.18 29.74 23.21
CA ASN A 95 -19.04 30.84 24.18
C ASN A 95 -19.20 30.38 25.65
N GLU A 96 -18.99 29.09 25.91
CA GLU A 96 -18.95 28.52 27.26
C GLU A 96 -17.52 28.63 27.80
N LYS A 97 -17.25 29.71 28.54
CA LYS A 97 -15.91 30.02 29.09
C LYS A 97 -15.52 29.14 30.28
N THR A 98 -16.50 28.54 30.95
CA THR A 98 -16.28 27.60 32.06
C THR A 98 -15.96 26.21 31.51
N GLY A 99 -14.69 25.79 31.55
CA GLY A 99 -14.25 24.47 31.06
C GLY A 99 -13.41 24.47 29.78
N VAL A 100 -12.95 25.65 29.33
CA VAL A 100 -12.07 25.81 28.15
C VAL A 100 -10.63 25.33 28.40
N ALA A 101 -10.21 25.24 29.66
CA ALA A 101 -8.86 24.80 30.00
C ALA A 101 -8.67 23.28 29.78
N PHE A 102 -7.46 22.88 29.40
CA PHE A 102 -7.02 21.48 29.35
C PHE A 102 -6.84 20.92 30.77
N GLU A 103 -7.90 20.95 31.57
CA GLU A 103 -7.89 20.46 32.94
C GLU A 103 -8.36 19.01 33.00
N GLY A 104 -7.54 18.17 33.64
CA GLY A 104 -7.88 16.79 33.96
C GLY A 104 -7.45 15.75 32.93
N ALA A 105 -7.00 14.61 33.44
CA ALA A 105 -6.59 13.44 32.66
C ALA A 105 -7.74 12.72 31.91
N ALA A 106 -9.00 13.04 32.24
CA ALA A 106 -10.15 12.29 31.78
C ALA A 106 -10.41 12.42 30.27
N TRP A 107 -10.20 13.61 29.69
CA TRP A 107 -10.48 13.82 28.27
C TRP A 107 -9.47 13.13 27.34
N PRO A 108 -8.13 13.27 27.54
CA PRO A 108 -7.16 12.52 26.75
C PRO A 108 -7.34 11.00 26.85
N LEU A 109 -7.66 10.47 28.03
CA LEU A 109 -7.92 9.03 28.17
C LEU A 109 -9.23 8.62 27.50
N GLY A 110 -10.29 9.43 27.64
CA GLY A 110 -11.58 9.20 26.96
C GLY A 110 -11.45 9.23 25.45
N ALA A 111 -10.70 10.19 24.89
CA ALA A 111 -10.41 10.25 23.46
C ALA A 111 -9.59 9.04 22.98
N ALA A 112 -8.63 8.56 23.78
CA ALA A 112 -7.86 7.36 23.46
C ALA A 112 -8.76 6.11 23.47
N LEU A 113 -9.67 6.00 24.43
CA LEU A 113 -10.69 4.94 24.46
C LEU A 113 -11.66 5.03 23.28
N ILE A 114 -11.99 6.23 22.80
CA ILE A 114 -12.77 6.40 21.57
C ILE A 114 -12.00 5.83 20.39
N VAL A 115 -10.72 6.19 20.25
CA VAL A 115 -9.87 5.75 19.13
C VAL A 115 -9.63 4.24 19.16
N VAL A 116 -9.34 3.67 20.33
CA VAL A 116 -9.01 2.23 20.44
C VAL A 116 -10.26 1.35 20.53
N GLY A 117 -11.32 1.82 21.19
CA GLY A 117 -12.51 1.03 21.55
C GLY A 117 -13.77 1.34 20.75
N LEU A 118 -14.16 2.61 20.62
CA LEU A 118 -15.42 2.98 19.96
C LEU A 118 -15.32 3.08 18.44
N LEU A 119 -14.19 3.55 17.88
CA LEU A 119 -13.95 3.59 16.43
C LEU A 119 -14.28 2.25 15.75
N PRO A 120 -13.78 1.09 16.23
CA PRO A 120 -14.08 -0.19 15.60
C PRO A 120 -15.48 -0.74 15.93
N SER A 121 -16.12 -0.29 17.01
CA SER A 121 -17.38 -0.87 17.51
C SER A 121 -18.63 -0.23 16.89
N THR A 122 -18.49 0.95 16.26
CA THR A 122 -19.62 1.70 15.68
C THR A 122 -19.59 1.62 14.15
N PRO A 123 -20.68 1.19 13.47
CA PRO A 123 -20.64 0.86 12.02
C PRO A 123 -20.19 1.99 11.10
N LEU A 124 -20.63 3.23 11.36
CA LEU A 124 -20.24 4.39 10.54
C LEU A 124 -18.76 4.76 10.70
N VAL A 125 -18.19 4.42 11.84
CA VAL A 125 -16.86 4.85 12.25
C VAL A 125 -15.83 3.74 11.97
N SER A 126 -16.27 2.48 11.98
CA SER A 126 -15.47 1.35 11.54
C SER A 126 -15.14 1.44 10.05
N GLU A 127 -15.96 2.10 9.23
CA GLU A 127 -15.62 2.43 7.85
C GLU A 127 -14.40 3.35 7.77
N VAL A 128 -14.34 4.39 8.61
CA VAL A 128 -13.17 5.31 8.67
C VAL A 128 -11.93 4.56 9.14
N GLU A 129 -12.04 3.73 10.18
CA GLU A 129 -10.93 2.87 10.63
C GLU A 129 -10.46 1.93 9.51
N THR A 130 -11.39 1.27 8.82
CA THR A 130 -11.09 0.33 7.73
C THR A 130 -10.43 1.06 6.56
N LEU A 131 -10.82 2.31 6.30
CA LEU A 131 -10.16 3.17 5.30
C LEU A 131 -8.73 3.54 5.73
N LEU A 132 -8.52 3.96 6.99
CA LEU A 132 -7.19 4.30 7.52
C LEU A 132 -6.26 3.08 7.53
N ARG A 133 -6.77 1.94 8.00
CA ARG A 133 -6.04 0.67 8.00
C ARG A 133 -5.77 0.19 6.58
N GLY A 134 -6.75 0.31 5.69
CA GLY A 134 -6.62 -0.05 4.28
C GLY A 134 -5.60 0.83 3.55
N LEU A 135 -5.52 2.11 3.91
CA LEU A 135 -4.50 3.03 3.43
C LEU A 135 -3.12 2.63 3.93
N ALA A 136 -2.96 2.41 5.23
CA ALA A 136 -1.68 1.99 5.79
C ALA A 136 -1.19 0.66 5.21
N GLN A 137 -2.09 -0.31 5.03
CA GLN A 137 -1.82 -1.59 4.38
C GLN A 137 -1.41 -1.37 2.90
N ARG A 138 -2.15 -0.56 2.13
CA ARG A 138 -1.83 -0.28 0.71
C ARG A 138 -0.51 0.47 0.52
N VAL A 139 -0.19 1.46 1.36
CA VAL A 139 1.10 2.20 1.28
C VAL A 139 2.29 1.28 1.60
N ALA A 140 2.05 0.21 2.35
CA ALA A 140 3.03 -0.85 2.59
C ALA A 140 2.92 -2.03 1.61
N ASN A 141 2.10 -1.91 0.57
CA ASN A 141 1.83 -2.94 -0.43
C ASN A 141 1.30 -4.27 0.16
N ILE A 142 0.42 -4.15 1.15
CA ILE A 142 -0.28 -5.24 1.82
C ILE A 142 -1.77 -5.10 1.53
N PRO A 143 -2.53 -6.15 1.21
CA PRO A 143 -2.15 -7.48 0.71
C PRO A 143 -2.33 -7.60 -0.83
N ALA A 144 -2.65 -6.50 -1.53
CA ALA A 144 -2.98 -6.54 -2.97
C ALA A 144 -1.84 -7.12 -3.81
N ASP A 145 -0.60 -6.70 -3.57
CA ASP A 145 0.57 -7.25 -4.26
C ASP A 145 0.74 -8.75 -4.00
N PHE A 146 0.45 -9.22 -2.78
CA PHE A 146 0.61 -10.63 -2.43
C PHE A 146 -0.40 -11.50 -3.17
N PHE A 147 -1.68 -11.15 -3.14
CA PHE A 147 -2.70 -11.91 -3.87
C PHE A 147 -2.58 -11.77 -5.39
N ASN A 148 -2.13 -10.61 -5.88
CA ASN A 148 -1.82 -10.45 -7.30
C ASN A 148 -0.64 -11.33 -7.73
N ARG A 149 0.40 -11.49 -6.90
CA ARG A 149 1.51 -12.44 -7.15
C ARG A 149 1.01 -13.88 -7.17
N ILE A 150 0.19 -14.29 -6.21
CA ILE A 150 -0.41 -15.64 -6.19
C ILE A 150 -1.24 -15.85 -7.47
N ALA A 151 -2.12 -14.92 -7.81
CA ALA A 151 -2.94 -15.02 -9.00
C ALA A 151 -2.10 -15.09 -10.29
N LYS A 152 -1.02 -14.30 -10.37
CA LYS A 152 -0.05 -14.36 -11.48
C LYS A 152 0.67 -15.71 -11.55
N LEU A 153 1.06 -16.30 -10.42
CA LEU A 153 1.69 -17.62 -10.38
C LEU A 153 0.72 -18.73 -10.78
N THR A 154 -0.51 -18.69 -10.28
CA THR A 154 -1.53 -19.71 -10.59
C THR A 154 -2.04 -19.58 -12.02
N ARG A 155 -2.12 -18.36 -12.57
CA ARG A 155 -2.62 -18.08 -13.92
C ARG A 155 -1.55 -18.03 -15.00
N GLY A 156 -0.28 -17.85 -14.62
CA GLY A 156 0.84 -17.71 -15.53
C GLY A 156 1.02 -18.96 -16.39
N GLU A 157 1.43 -18.76 -17.63
CA GLU A 157 1.71 -19.81 -18.61
C GLU A 157 3.06 -20.49 -18.30
N ILE A 158 3.20 -21.05 -17.10
CA ILE A 158 4.45 -21.68 -16.62
C ILE A 158 4.87 -22.83 -17.57
N GLU A 159 3.91 -23.46 -18.26
CA GLU A 159 4.12 -24.46 -19.29
C GLU A 159 4.99 -23.98 -20.46
N THR A 160 4.88 -22.71 -20.86
CA THR A 160 5.72 -22.13 -21.92
C THR A 160 7.18 -22.02 -21.48
N LEU A 161 7.43 -21.89 -20.18
CA LEU A 161 8.77 -21.86 -19.62
C LEU A 161 9.42 -23.26 -19.68
N PHE A 162 8.65 -24.34 -19.52
CA PHE A 162 9.15 -25.72 -19.62
C PHE A 162 9.62 -26.06 -21.04
N ASP A 163 8.97 -25.49 -22.06
CA ASP A 163 9.28 -25.75 -23.45
C ASP A 163 10.72 -25.35 -23.83
N SER A 164 11.23 -24.34 -23.14
CA SER A 164 12.59 -23.82 -23.32
C SER A 164 13.69 -24.62 -22.59
N SER A 165 13.33 -25.51 -21.65
CA SER A 165 14.28 -26.06 -20.67
C SER A 165 14.31 -27.61 -20.67
N PRO A 166 15.46 -28.24 -21.03
CA PRO A 166 15.54 -29.70 -21.18
C PRO A 166 15.45 -30.48 -19.86
N GLU A 167 15.71 -29.83 -18.72
CA GLU A 167 15.64 -30.45 -17.38
C GLU A 167 14.20 -30.78 -16.98
N TYR A 168 13.23 -30.00 -17.46
CA TYR A 168 11.79 -30.12 -17.17
C TYR A 168 11.03 -31.03 -18.16
N ARG A 169 11.74 -31.90 -18.88
CA ARG A 169 11.13 -32.86 -19.82
C ARG A 169 10.10 -33.80 -19.15
N PRO A 170 10.32 -34.34 -17.93
CA PRO A 170 9.33 -35.18 -17.25
C PRO A 170 8.01 -34.44 -17.00
N GLU A 171 8.07 -33.23 -16.46
CA GLU A 171 6.94 -32.37 -16.14
C GLU A 171 6.19 -31.97 -17.41
N ARG A 172 6.93 -31.60 -18.47
CA ARG A 172 6.37 -31.32 -19.80
C ARG A 172 5.60 -32.52 -20.37
N ARG A 173 6.15 -33.73 -20.24
CA ARG A 173 5.47 -34.96 -20.69
C ARG A 173 4.23 -35.24 -19.87
N LYS A 174 4.29 -35.06 -18.54
CA LYS A 174 3.16 -35.23 -17.64
C LYS A 174 2.03 -34.24 -17.97
N TYR A 175 2.36 -32.97 -18.18
CA TYR A 175 1.42 -31.91 -18.59
C TYR A 175 0.68 -32.29 -19.87
N ARG A 176 1.43 -32.64 -20.93
CA ARG A 176 0.86 -33.04 -22.23
C ARG A 176 -0.08 -34.23 -22.10
N LYS A 177 0.31 -35.25 -21.32
CA LYS A 177 -0.52 -36.43 -21.09
C LYS A 177 -1.82 -36.09 -20.38
N ILE A 178 -1.75 -35.30 -19.31
CA ILE A 178 -2.94 -34.87 -18.56
C ILE A 178 -3.86 -34.02 -19.45
N ASN A 179 -3.31 -33.04 -20.16
CA ASN A 179 -4.09 -32.19 -21.07
C ASN A 179 -4.83 -33.01 -22.14
N ASN A 180 -4.15 -33.97 -22.77
CA ASN A 180 -4.76 -34.82 -23.79
C ASN A 180 -5.88 -35.71 -23.20
N VAL A 181 -5.70 -36.23 -21.98
CA VAL A 181 -6.74 -36.99 -21.27
C VAL A 181 -7.94 -36.10 -20.97
N LEU A 182 -7.74 -34.91 -20.40
CA LEU A 182 -8.81 -33.97 -20.07
C LEU A 182 -9.58 -33.53 -21.31
N ALA A 183 -8.88 -33.25 -22.42
CA ALA A 183 -9.53 -32.96 -23.69
C ALA A 183 -10.40 -34.13 -24.17
N CYS A 184 -9.93 -35.39 -24.07
CA CYS A 184 -10.71 -36.57 -24.43
C CYS A 184 -11.97 -36.76 -23.55
N LEU A 185 -11.94 -36.25 -22.31
CA LEU A 185 -13.04 -36.32 -21.33
C LEU A 185 -14.04 -35.16 -21.44
N ASP A 186 -14.06 -34.44 -22.57
CA ASP A 186 -14.97 -33.31 -22.84
C ASP A 186 -14.81 -32.08 -21.96
N PHE A 187 -13.65 -31.91 -21.33
CA PHE A 187 -13.34 -30.61 -20.75
C PHE A 187 -13.18 -29.57 -21.87
N PRO A 188 -13.70 -28.34 -21.71
CA PRO A 188 -13.41 -27.25 -22.64
C PRO A 188 -11.90 -27.10 -22.79
N THR A 189 -11.40 -26.91 -24.02
CA THR A 189 -9.96 -27.01 -24.28
C THR A 189 -9.13 -25.99 -23.47
N ASP A 190 -9.66 -24.78 -23.30
CA ASP A 190 -9.05 -23.74 -22.45
C ASP A 190 -9.01 -24.17 -20.97
N GLU A 191 -10.07 -24.83 -20.48
CA GLU A 191 -10.12 -25.36 -19.13
C GLU A 191 -9.21 -26.58 -18.96
N ALA A 192 -9.13 -27.46 -19.96
CA ALA A 192 -8.24 -28.62 -19.95
C ALA A 192 -6.77 -28.20 -19.86
N MET A 193 -6.37 -27.15 -20.60
CA MET A 193 -5.03 -26.57 -20.50
C MET A 193 -4.77 -26.00 -19.10
N LEU A 194 -5.72 -25.22 -18.56
CA LEU A 194 -5.64 -24.63 -17.23
C LEU A 194 -5.51 -25.70 -16.13
N GLN A 195 -6.36 -26.71 -16.18
CA GLN A 195 -6.43 -27.79 -15.18
C GLN A 195 -5.24 -28.74 -15.28
N GLY A 196 -4.80 -29.07 -16.50
CA GLY A 196 -3.58 -29.84 -16.72
C GLY A 196 -2.35 -29.14 -16.16
N ARG A 197 -2.29 -27.81 -16.32
CA ARG A 197 -1.23 -26.99 -15.72
C ARG A 197 -1.28 -27.04 -14.20
N THR A 198 -2.46 -26.89 -13.62
CA THR A 198 -2.65 -26.97 -12.17
C THR A 198 -2.14 -28.30 -11.60
N CYS A 199 -2.47 -29.44 -12.23
CA CYS A 199 -1.98 -30.74 -11.76
C CYS A 199 -0.45 -30.88 -11.80
N VAL A 200 0.22 -30.29 -12.80
CA VAL A 200 1.69 -30.32 -12.89
C VAL A 200 2.35 -29.29 -11.97
N ALA A 201 1.71 -28.15 -11.76
CA ALA A 201 2.19 -27.12 -10.85
C ALA A 201 2.33 -27.64 -9.41
N VAL A 202 1.49 -28.60 -8.97
CA VAL A 202 1.64 -29.26 -7.66
C VAL A 202 3.03 -29.86 -7.53
N ASP A 203 3.46 -30.68 -8.50
CA ASP A 203 4.77 -31.35 -8.49
C ASP A 203 5.91 -30.33 -8.54
N LEU A 204 5.80 -29.36 -9.46
CA LEU A 204 6.78 -28.30 -9.67
C LEU A 204 7.04 -27.47 -8.41
N PHE A 205 5.98 -26.90 -7.82
CA PHE A 205 6.11 -26.11 -6.61
C PHE A 205 6.49 -26.97 -5.40
N ALA A 206 6.10 -28.26 -5.36
CA ALA A 206 6.56 -29.17 -4.32
C ALA A 206 8.08 -29.42 -4.39
N GLN A 207 8.64 -29.55 -5.60
CA GLN A 207 10.08 -29.65 -5.80
C GLN A 207 10.81 -28.41 -5.28
N TRP A 208 10.26 -27.23 -5.55
CA TRP A 208 10.87 -25.97 -5.13
C TRP A 208 10.69 -25.62 -3.66
N ILE A 209 9.61 -26.07 -3.02
CA ILE A 209 9.26 -25.68 -1.65
C ILE A 209 9.55 -26.81 -0.66
N ILE A 210 8.87 -27.96 -0.82
CA ILE A 210 8.96 -29.08 0.12
C ILE A 210 10.34 -29.76 0.02
N LYS A 211 10.81 -29.98 -1.21
CA LYS A 211 12.15 -30.55 -1.48
C LYS A 211 13.21 -29.46 -1.70
N GLY A 212 12.86 -28.21 -1.40
CA GLY A 212 13.62 -27.00 -1.72
C GLY A 212 14.83 -26.69 -0.83
N SER A 213 15.32 -27.64 -0.03
CA SER A 213 16.44 -27.41 0.92
C SER A 213 17.75 -26.99 0.25
N ARG A 214 17.87 -27.20 -1.06
CA ARG A 214 19.00 -26.75 -1.88
C ARG A 214 18.81 -25.34 -2.47
N ILE A 215 17.57 -24.86 -2.52
CA ILE A 215 17.18 -23.59 -3.15
C ILE A 215 17.18 -22.49 -2.08
N TRP A 216 16.49 -22.74 -0.97
CA TRP A 216 16.32 -21.78 0.12
C TRP A 216 17.38 -21.96 1.21
N SER A 217 17.61 -20.89 1.96
CA SER A 217 18.42 -20.92 3.17
C SER A 217 17.74 -21.75 4.27
N ALA A 218 18.56 -22.46 5.05
CA ALA A 218 18.05 -23.38 6.07
C ALA A 218 17.21 -22.67 7.14
N GLY A 219 17.60 -21.45 7.56
CA GLY A 219 16.88 -20.70 8.59
C GLY A 219 15.48 -20.24 8.16
N GLU A 220 15.32 -19.81 6.90
CA GLU A 220 14.01 -19.46 6.35
C GLU A 220 13.14 -20.71 6.21
N LEU A 221 13.68 -21.80 5.69
CA LEU A 221 12.92 -23.05 5.50
C LEU A 221 12.49 -23.67 6.84
N GLU A 222 13.31 -23.57 7.88
CA GLU A 222 12.97 -23.98 9.25
C GLU A 222 11.83 -23.16 9.84
N SER A 223 11.79 -21.85 9.57
CA SER A 223 10.72 -20.94 10.02
C SER A 223 9.34 -21.33 9.47
N TYR A 224 9.30 -21.99 8.31
CA TYR A 224 8.07 -22.51 7.69
C TYR A 224 7.92 -24.03 7.82
N GLY A 225 8.78 -24.69 8.61
CA GLY A 225 8.86 -26.15 8.70
C GLY A 225 7.56 -26.82 9.12
N GLU A 226 6.80 -26.26 10.06
CA GLU A 226 5.51 -26.80 10.51
C GLU A 226 4.46 -26.79 9.39
N ILE A 227 4.44 -25.72 8.58
CA ILE A 227 3.51 -25.56 7.47
C ILE A 227 3.88 -26.52 6.33
N ILE A 228 5.17 -26.63 6.03
CA ILE A 228 5.71 -27.60 5.06
C ILE A 228 5.37 -29.03 5.50
N ALA A 229 5.55 -29.36 6.78
CA ALA A 229 5.23 -30.68 7.32
C ALA A 229 3.73 -31.02 7.22
N LYS A 230 2.85 -30.02 7.32
CA LYS A 230 1.40 -30.20 7.15
C LYS A 230 0.99 -30.35 5.68
N LEU A 231 1.65 -29.62 4.77
CA LEU A 231 1.37 -29.65 3.33
C LEU A 231 1.96 -30.87 2.62
N ALA A 232 3.13 -31.34 3.05
CA ALA A 232 3.84 -32.45 2.43
C ALA A 232 2.97 -33.71 2.19
N PRO A 233 2.23 -34.24 3.19
CA PRO A 233 1.40 -35.43 2.95
C PRO A 233 0.25 -35.16 1.97
N GLU A 234 -0.39 -33.99 2.04
CA GLU A 234 -1.49 -33.60 1.13
C GLU A 234 -0.99 -33.53 -0.33
N VAL A 235 0.23 -33.02 -0.53
CA VAL A 235 0.89 -32.93 -1.84
C VAL A 235 1.31 -34.30 -2.35
N ASP A 236 1.97 -35.11 -1.53
CA ASP A 236 2.44 -36.44 -1.93
C ASP A 236 1.26 -37.35 -2.31
N ASP A 237 0.17 -37.30 -1.54
CA ASP A 237 -1.06 -38.04 -1.84
C ASP A 237 -1.67 -37.60 -3.18
N LEU A 238 -1.73 -36.28 -3.45
CA LEU A 238 -2.25 -35.75 -4.71
C LEU A 238 -1.40 -36.11 -5.92
N ILE A 239 -0.07 -36.08 -5.78
CA ILE A 239 0.85 -36.50 -6.86
C ILE A 239 0.62 -37.98 -7.18
N LEU A 240 0.49 -38.83 -6.15
CA LEU A 240 0.20 -40.25 -6.32
C LEU A 240 -1.19 -40.52 -6.91
N GLU A 241 -2.22 -39.78 -6.49
CA GLU A 241 -3.59 -39.88 -7.01
C GLU A 241 -3.64 -39.47 -8.48
N THR A 242 -2.97 -38.38 -8.85
CA THR A 242 -2.84 -37.92 -10.23
C THR A 242 -2.14 -38.96 -11.11
N ASP A 243 -1.03 -39.55 -10.64
CA ASP A 243 -0.30 -40.57 -11.39
C ASP A 243 -1.11 -41.87 -11.53
N LYS A 244 -1.90 -42.25 -10.52
CA LYS A 244 -2.83 -43.39 -10.58
C LYS A 244 -3.95 -43.14 -11.59
N LEU A 245 -4.60 -41.97 -11.54
CA LEU A 245 -5.65 -41.59 -12.49
C LEU A 245 -5.12 -41.50 -13.92
N LEU A 246 -3.91 -40.98 -14.11
CA LEU A 246 -3.29 -40.92 -15.42
C LEU A 246 -3.08 -42.33 -15.99
N LYS A 247 -2.59 -43.28 -15.17
CA LYS A 247 -2.44 -44.69 -15.58
C LYS A 247 -3.79 -45.33 -15.89
N ALA A 248 -4.77 -45.19 -15.00
CA ALA A 248 -6.12 -45.72 -15.19
C ALA A 248 -6.79 -45.18 -16.47
N SER A 249 -6.59 -43.88 -16.75
CA SER A 249 -7.08 -43.22 -17.97
C SER A 249 -6.52 -43.88 -19.23
N TYR A 250 -5.22 -44.17 -19.27
CA TYR A 250 -4.59 -44.84 -20.42
C TYR A 250 -4.88 -46.34 -20.50
N GLU A 251 -5.28 -46.99 -19.40
CA GLU A 251 -5.66 -48.41 -19.38
C GLU A 251 -7.11 -48.65 -19.86
N LEU A 252 -7.97 -47.63 -19.80
CA LEU A 252 -9.35 -47.68 -20.26
C LEU A 252 -9.44 -47.74 -21.79
N LYS A 253 -9.98 -48.85 -22.32
CA LYS A 253 -10.15 -49.08 -23.76
C LYS A 253 -10.89 -47.95 -24.49
N PRO A 254 -12.00 -47.38 -23.97
CA PRO A 254 -12.71 -46.29 -24.67
C PRO A 254 -11.84 -45.05 -24.86
N LEU A 255 -10.99 -44.73 -23.89
CA LEU A 255 -10.07 -43.59 -23.99
C LEU A 255 -8.92 -43.88 -24.97
N GLN A 256 -8.41 -45.12 -25.01
CA GLN A 256 -7.43 -45.53 -26.01
C GLN A 256 -7.97 -45.41 -27.44
N GLU A 257 -9.25 -45.69 -27.66
CA GLU A 257 -9.91 -45.52 -28.96
C GLU A 257 -9.99 -44.03 -29.36
N LEU A 258 -10.32 -43.14 -28.42
CA LEU A 258 -10.31 -41.69 -28.66
C LEU A 258 -8.91 -41.15 -28.95
N VAL A 259 -7.91 -41.56 -28.17
CA VAL A 259 -6.50 -41.14 -28.37
C VAL A 259 -5.98 -41.63 -29.73
N LYS A 260 -6.37 -42.84 -30.16
CA LYS A 260 -6.05 -43.37 -31.49
C LYS A 260 -6.76 -42.59 -32.60
N ALA A 261 -8.04 -42.25 -32.44
CA ALA A 261 -8.78 -41.46 -33.40
C ALA A 261 -8.17 -40.04 -33.57
N LEU A 262 -7.61 -39.49 -32.49
CA LEU A 262 -6.88 -38.23 -32.53
C LEU A 262 -5.49 -38.34 -33.19
N GLY A 263 -4.99 -39.56 -33.47
CA GLY A 263 -3.69 -39.77 -34.11
C GLY A 263 -2.50 -39.40 -33.23
N ILE A 264 -2.70 -39.25 -31.91
CA ILE A 264 -1.65 -38.83 -30.98
C ILE A 264 -0.77 -40.03 -30.68
N PRO A 265 0.52 -40.04 -31.06
CA PRO A 265 1.44 -41.02 -30.51
C PRO A 265 1.52 -40.81 -28.99
N SER A 266 1.49 -41.91 -28.22
CA SER A 266 1.46 -41.94 -26.74
C SER A 266 2.57 -41.11 -26.03
N ASN A 267 3.52 -40.54 -26.79
CA ASN A 267 4.67 -39.78 -26.30
C ASN A 267 4.97 -38.44 -26.99
N SER A 268 4.20 -37.92 -27.97
CA SER A 268 4.57 -36.62 -28.58
C SER A 268 3.42 -35.73 -29.02
N ASP A 269 3.52 -34.52 -28.47
CA ASP A 269 2.89 -33.23 -28.78
C ASP A 269 1.50 -32.91 -28.19
N LEU A 270 1.38 -31.64 -27.78
CA LEU A 270 0.13 -31.04 -27.33
C LEU A 270 -0.81 -31.03 -28.52
N LEU A 271 -2.07 -31.40 -28.32
CA LEU A 271 -3.06 -31.22 -29.36
C LEU A 271 -3.32 -29.71 -29.53
N PRO A 272 -3.03 -29.12 -30.70
CA PRO A 272 -3.45 -27.75 -30.98
C PRO A 272 -4.97 -27.66 -30.94
N LEU A 273 -5.50 -26.52 -30.46
CA LEU A 273 -6.94 -26.25 -30.40
C LEU A 273 -7.62 -26.50 -31.76
N GLU A 274 -7.00 -26.02 -32.83
CA GLU A 274 -7.48 -26.17 -34.21
C GLU A 274 -7.58 -27.64 -34.64
N GLU A 275 -6.64 -28.48 -34.21
CA GLU A 275 -6.64 -29.91 -34.55
C GLU A 275 -7.71 -30.67 -33.75
N TYR A 276 -7.96 -30.27 -32.50
CA TYR A 276 -9.02 -30.85 -31.68
C TYR A 276 -10.39 -30.52 -32.26
N GLU A 277 -10.62 -29.25 -32.62
CA GLU A 277 -11.86 -28.80 -33.24
C GLU A 277 -12.12 -29.51 -34.58
N SER A 278 -11.07 -29.69 -35.40
CA SER A 278 -11.19 -30.37 -36.69
C SER A 278 -11.59 -31.85 -36.58
N LYS A 279 -11.22 -32.52 -35.48
CA LYS A 279 -11.49 -33.95 -35.23
C LYS A 279 -12.69 -34.19 -34.31
N ARG A 280 -13.42 -33.14 -33.94
CA ARG A 280 -14.55 -33.23 -33.00
C ARG A 280 -15.68 -34.14 -33.50
N GLU A 281 -15.97 -34.12 -34.79
CA GLU A 281 -16.98 -35.00 -35.40
C GLU A 281 -16.54 -36.47 -35.39
N ASP A 282 -15.25 -36.75 -35.64
CA ASP A 282 -14.68 -38.09 -35.57
C ASP A 282 -14.71 -38.64 -34.13
N LEU A 283 -14.42 -37.79 -33.14
CA LEU A 283 -14.55 -38.15 -31.72
C LEU A 283 -16.00 -38.47 -31.35
N ALA A 284 -16.97 -37.67 -31.82
CA ALA A 284 -18.39 -37.93 -31.58
C ALA A 284 -18.84 -39.26 -32.19
N ALA A 285 -18.32 -39.62 -33.37
CA ALA A 285 -18.60 -40.90 -34.01
C ALA A 285 -18.02 -42.09 -33.23
N VAL A 286 -16.83 -41.95 -32.63
CA VAL A 286 -16.26 -42.98 -31.74
C VAL A 286 -17.12 -43.15 -30.48
N ARG A 287 -17.58 -42.05 -29.89
CA ARG A 287 -18.45 -42.08 -28.70
C ARG A 287 -19.82 -42.71 -28.94
N ALA A 288 -20.37 -42.53 -30.13
CA ALA A 288 -21.64 -43.15 -30.52
C ALA A 288 -21.59 -44.69 -30.50
N ASN A 289 -20.39 -45.28 -30.58
CA ASN A 289 -20.18 -46.73 -30.56
C ASN A 289 -19.93 -47.30 -29.15
N TRP A 290 -19.95 -46.46 -28.11
CA TRP A 290 -19.69 -46.91 -26.75
C TRP A 290 -20.85 -47.70 -26.16
N THR A 291 -20.52 -48.77 -25.43
CA THR A 291 -21.50 -49.51 -24.63
C THR A 291 -21.87 -48.71 -23.38
N ALA A 292 -23.05 -48.97 -22.80
CA ALA A 292 -23.49 -48.31 -21.57
C ALA A 292 -22.46 -48.46 -20.42
N GLU A 293 -21.80 -49.62 -20.31
CA GLU A 293 -20.72 -49.84 -19.33
C GLU A 293 -19.50 -48.94 -19.58
N SER A 294 -19.14 -48.72 -20.85
CA SER A 294 -18.05 -47.83 -21.23
C SER A 294 -18.37 -46.37 -20.86
N THR A 295 -19.60 -45.93 -21.13
CA THR A 295 -20.07 -44.58 -20.76
C THR A 295 -20.02 -44.35 -19.25
N ILE A 296 -20.51 -45.31 -18.45
CA ILE A 296 -20.47 -45.21 -16.97
C ILE A 296 -19.02 -45.12 -16.47
N SER A 297 -18.11 -45.93 -17.02
CA SER A 297 -16.70 -45.90 -16.60
C SER A 297 -16.00 -44.57 -16.91
N ILE A 298 -16.40 -43.90 -17.99
CA ILE A 298 -15.86 -42.59 -18.40
C ILE A 298 -16.46 -41.48 -17.55
N GLU A 299 -17.76 -41.51 -17.26
CA GLU A 299 -18.40 -40.56 -16.35
C GLU A 299 -17.78 -40.62 -14.94
N GLU A 300 -17.51 -41.83 -14.44
CA GLU A 300 -16.83 -42.02 -13.16
C GLU A 300 -15.40 -41.46 -13.20
N LEU A 301 -14.65 -41.73 -14.28
CA LEU A 301 -13.31 -41.19 -14.47
C LEU A 301 -13.31 -39.66 -14.56
N THR A 302 -14.24 -39.06 -15.30
CA THR A 302 -14.42 -37.60 -15.41
C THR A 302 -14.68 -37.00 -14.03
N LYS A 303 -15.55 -37.62 -13.23
CA LYS A 303 -15.82 -37.18 -11.85
C LYS A 303 -14.58 -37.25 -10.97
N GLN A 304 -13.78 -38.31 -11.07
CA GLN A 304 -12.53 -38.45 -10.34
C GLN A 304 -11.51 -37.39 -10.76
N TRP A 305 -11.38 -37.09 -12.06
CA TRP A 305 -10.54 -35.99 -12.54
C TRP A 305 -11.02 -34.63 -12.02
N GLN A 306 -12.32 -34.35 -12.03
CA GLN A 306 -12.86 -33.10 -11.47
C GLN A 306 -12.51 -32.95 -9.99
N GLU A 307 -12.59 -34.02 -9.21
CA GLU A 307 -12.25 -34.00 -7.79
C GLU A 307 -10.75 -33.74 -7.57
N VAL A 308 -9.87 -34.45 -8.30
CA VAL A 308 -8.41 -34.27 -8.19
C VAL A 308 -7.97 -32.91 -8.68
N VAL A 309 -8.55 -32.40 -9.76
CA VAL A 309 -8.28 -31.05 -10.26
C VAL A 309 -8.69 -30.00 -9.23
N ALA A 310 -9.88 -30.13 -8.61
CA ALA A 310 -10.33 -29.19 -7.60
C ALA A 310 -9.43 -29.19 -6.35
N LYS A 311 -8.98 -30.37 -5.90
CA LYS A 311 -8.00 -30.50 -4.81
C LYS A 311 -6.64 -29.92 -5.22
N SER A 312 -6.19 -30.20 -6.45
CA SER A 312 -4.92 -29.69 -6.99
C SER A 312 -4.92 -28.17 -7.07
N ASP A 313 -6.01 -27.54 -7.53
CA ASP A 313 -6.14 -26.08 -7.58
C ASP A 313 -5.95 -25.45 -6.20
N LEU A 314 -6.62 -26.01 -5.19
CA LEU A 314 -6.51 -25.56 -3.81
C LEU A 314 -5.08 -25.70 -3.27
N VAL A 315 -4.40 -26.82 -3.54
CA VAL A 315 -3.04 -27.07 -3.06
C VAL A 315 -2.00 -26.24 -3.81
N VAL A 316 -2.11 -26.09 -5.13
CA VAL A 316 -1.26 -25.19 -5.93
C VAL A 316 -1.33 -23.79 -5.38
N ARG A 317 -2.52 -23.27 -5.08
CA ARG A 317 -2.65 -21.91 -4.53
C ARG A 317 -1.95 -21.77 -3.18
N LYS A 318 -2.03 -22.77 -2.28
CA LYS A 318 -1.28 -22.80 -1.01
C LYS A 318 0.24 -22.81 -1.26
N LEU A 319 0.70 -23.61 -2.22
CA LEU A 319 2.12 -23.69 -2.59
C LEU A 319 2.61 -22.39 -3.25
N CYS A 320 1.86 -21.80 -4.19
CA CYS A 320 2.15 -20.49 -4.78
C CYS A 320 2.25 -19.39 -3.71
N ALA A 321 1.35 -19.42 -2.71
CA ALA A 321 1.41 -18.50 -1.58
C ALA A 321 2.71 -18.66 -0.77
N LEU A 322 3.05 -19.90 -0.41
CA LEU A 322 4.29 -20.18 0.32
C LEU A 322 5.54 -19.84 -0.49
N PHE A 323 5.53 -20.10 -1.81
CA PHE A 323 6.60 -19.70 -2.72
C PHE A 323 6.76 -18.18 -2.81
N ALA A 324 5.66 -17.44 -2.89
CA ALA A 324 5.67 -15.98 -2.90
C ALA A 324 6.19 -15.39 -1.56
N ILE A 325 5.96 -16.09 -0.44
CA ILE A 325 6.52 -15.72 0.87
C ILE A 325 8.03 -15.99 0.89
N LEU A 326 8.46 -17.21 0.53
CA LEU A 326 9.88 -17.61 0.54
C LEU A 326 10.74 -16.76 -0.40
N THR A 327 10.26 -16.49 -1.62
CA THR A 327 10.94 -15.60 -2.57
C THR A 327 11.11 -14.17 -2.02
N ARG A 328 10.25 -13.73 -1.12
CA ARG A 328 10.31 -12.40 -0.53
C ARG A 328 11.19 -12.36 0.72
N SER A 329 11.13 -13.38 1.58
CA SER A 329 11.90 -13.43 2.81
C SER A 329 13.38 -13.73 2.53
N ASP A 330 13.66 -14.71 1.67
CA ASP A 330 15.02 -15.13 1.34
C ASP A 330 15.61 -14.36 0.15
N LYS A 331 15.90 -13.06 0.39
CA LYS A 331 16.52 -12.18 -0.62
C LYS A 331 17.88 -12.69 -1.10
N ASP A 332 18.60 -13.42 -0.26
CA ASP A 332 19.93 -13.95 -0.59
C ASP A 332 19.83 -15.18 -1.49
N ALA A 333 18.86 -16.08 -1.30
CA ALA A 333 18.53 -17.12 -2.27
C ALA A 333 18.08 -16.51 -3.61
N VAL A 334 17.17 -15.53 -3.59
CA VAL A 334 16.70 -14.88 -4.82
C VAL A 334 17.82 -14.21 -5.60
N ARG A 335 18.73 -13.48 -4.93
CA ARG A 335 19.90 -12.89 -5.59
C ARG A 335 20.83 -13.94 -6.21
N ARG A 336 21.01 -15.09 -5.53
CA ARG A 336 21.80 -16.21 -6.07
C ARG A 336 21.16 -16.80 -7.32
N LEU A 337 19.85 -16.99 -7.30
CA LEU A 337 19.07 -17.62 -8.38
C LEU A 337 18.86 -16.69 -9.58
N SER A 338 18.73 -15.38 -9.36
CA SER A 338 18.58 -14.37 -10.42
C SER A 338 19.87 -14.09 -11.19
N GLY A 339 21.02 -14.62 -10.73
CA GLY A 339 22.33 -14.40 -11.35
C GLY A 339 22.85 -12.97 -11.19
N GLN A 340 22.23 -12.13 -10.34
CA GLN A 340 22.82 -10.87 -9.91
C GLN A 340 24.06 -11.20 -9.08
N ARG A 341 25.25 -11.01 -9.67
CA ARG A 341 26.54 -11.18 -8.97
C ARG A 341 26.54 -10.33 -7.70
N SER A 342 26.41 -10.99 -6.56
CA SER A 342 26.67 -10.38 -5.27
C SER A 342 28.16 -10.08 -5.19
N THR A 343 28.53 -8.81 -5.37
CA THR A 343 29.84 -8.28 -4.97
C THR A 343 29.88 -8.15 -3.45
N ASN A 344 29.74 -9.26 -2.72
CA ASN A 344 30.02 -9.27 -1.28
C ASN A 344 31.48 -9.64 -1.05
N GLN A 345 32.19 -8.70 -0.42
CA GLN A 345 33.64 -8.69 -0.14
C GLN A 345 34.13 -9.77 0.85
N ASN A 346 33.29 -10.69 1.31
CA ASN A 346 33.68 -11.67 2.31
C ASN A 346 33.75 -13.09 1.72
N GLY A 347 34.90 -13.39 1.11
CA GLY A 347 35.67 -14.65 1.06
C GLY A 347 35.02 -16.05 0.91
N ASN A 348 33.76 -16.26 1.23
CA ASN A 348 33.09 -17.55 1.10
C ASN A 348 32.25 -17.56 -0.17
N MET A 349 32.92 -17.82 -1.30
CA MET A 349 32.24 -18.16 -2.56
C MET A 349 31.48 -19.47 -2.37
N LEU A 350 30.21 -19.38 -1.98
CA LEU A 350 29.26 -20.45 -2.25
C LEU A 350 29.12 -20.52 -3.78
N GLN A 351 29.49 -21.67 -4.35
CA GLN A 351 29.48 -21.91 -5.80
C GLN A 351 28.15 -21.46 -6.41
N SER A 352 28.23 -20.78 -7.56
CA SER A 352 27.06 -20.49 -8.38
C SER A 352 26.39 -21.80 -8.77
N SER A 353 25.34 -22.18 -8.05
CA SER A 353 24.42 -23.23 -8.47
C SER A 353 24.01 -22.93 -9.91
N HIS A 354 24.00 -23.96 -10.76
CA HIS A 354 23.37 -23.89 -12.08
C HIS A 354 22.03 -23.16 -11.91
N SER A 355 21.90 -21.97 -12.50
CA SER A 355 20.69 -21.16 -12.36
C SER A 355 19.61 -21.83 -13.18
N ASP A 356 18.69 -22.49 -12.50
CA ASP A 356 17.50 -23.07 -13.10
C ASP A 356 16.73 -21.96 -13.85
N PRO A 357 16.63 -22.02 -15.18
CA PRO A 357 16.03 -20.96 -15.99
C PRO A 357 14.53 -20.81 -15.74
N VAL A 358 13.82 -21.90 -15.43
CA VAL A 358 12.38 -21.87 -15.15
C VAL A 358 12.15 -21.23 -13.79
N LEU A 359 12.88 -21.67 -12.76
CA LEU A 359 12.81 -21.08 -11.43
C LEU A 359 13.16 -19.59 -11.48
N ARG A 360 14.18 -19.21 -12.25
CA ARG A 360 14.54 -17.81 -12.46
C ARG A 360 13.41 -17.02 -13.10
N ALA A 361 12.79 -17.52 -14.17
CA ALA A 361 11.68 -16.84 -14.83
C ALA A 361 10.45 -16.71 -13.90
N VAL A 362 10.17 -17.73 -13.08
CA VAL A 362 9.09 -17.67 -12.08
C VAL A 362 9.41 -16.68 -10.95
N ILE A 363 10.67 -16.61 -10.52
CA ILE A 363 11.14 -15.59 -9.56
C ILE A 363 11.02 -14.20 -10.18
N GLU A 364 11.43 -14.02 -11.44
CA GLU A 364 11.28 -12.75 -12.17
C GLU A 364 9.80 -12.35 -12.30
N LEU A 365 8.88 -13.29 -12.51
CA LEU A 365 7.43 -13.04 -12.56
C LEU A 365 6.86 -12.51 -11.22
N ILE A 366 7.52 -12.82 -10.10
CA ILE A 366 7.20 -12.29 -8.76
C ILE A 366 8.00 -11.03 -8.43
N ALA A 367 9.25 -10.95 -8.89
CA ALA A 367 10.18 -9.87 -8.61
C ALA A 367 9.92 -8.63 -9.47
N ASP A 368 9.41 -8.80 -10.69
CA ASP A 368 9.09 -7.72 -11.60
C ASP A 368 7.90 -6.91 -11.08
N HIS A 369 8.16 -5.61 -11.02
CA HIS A 369 7.33 -4.54 -10.47
C HIS A 369 7.40 -4.47 -8.94
N GLN A 370 8.45 -3.79 -8.43
CA GLN A 370 8.17 -2.70 -7.50
C GLN A 370 7.06 -1.89 -8.16
N SER A 371 5.82 -2.13 -7.74
CA SER A 371 4.63 -1.55 -8.35
C SER A 371 4.84 -0.04 -8.42
N GLU A 372 4.32 0.61 -9.48
CA GLU A 372 4.23 2.07 -9.55
C GLU A 372 3.71 2.66 -8.22
N ASP A 373 2.93 1.86 -7.47
CA ASP A 373 2.43 2.15 -6.13
C ASP A 373 3.50 2.38 -5.05
N SER A 374 4.54 1.54 -5.01
CA SER A 374 5.66 1.74 -4.07
C SER A 374 6.44 3.02 -4.41
N ALA A 375 6.66 3.26 -5.70
CA ALA A 375 7.48 4.37 -6.20
C ALA A 375 6.89 5.74 -5.87
N TRP A 376 5.56 5.93 -5.98
CA TRP A 376 4.97 7.24 -5.66
C TRP A 376 4.95 7.51 -4.16
N SER A 377 4.79 6.48 -3.32
CA SER A 377 4.76 6.65 -1.86
C SER A 377 6.11 7.09 -1.32
N GLU A 378 7.19 6.50 -1.84
CA GLU A 378 8.57 6.85 -1.48
C GLU A 378 8.95 8.22 -2.05
N ALA A 379 8.57 8.51 -3.30
CA ALA A 379 8.79 9.83 -3.90
C ALA A 379 8.04 10.94 -3.14
N ALA A 380 6.81 10.68 -2.70
CA ALA A 380 6.03 11.61 -1.90
C ALA A 380 6.70 11.88 -0.55
N ALA A 381 7.18 10.85 0.14
CA ALA A 381 7.91 11.02 1.40
C ALA A 381 9.19 11.87 1.21
N VAL A 382 9.99 11.57 0.19
CA VAL A 382 11.21 12.34 -0.15
C VAL A 382 10.86 13.80 -0.47
N ALA A 383 9.79 14.02 -1.24
CA ALA A 383 9.32 15.37 -1.58
C ALA A 383 8.91 16.17 -0.34
N ILE A 384 8.16 15.56 0.58
CA ILE A 384 7.72 16.21 1.82
C ILE A 384 8.90 16.55 2.72
N PHE A 385 9.79 15.58 3.02
CA PHE A 385 10.92 15.82 3.91
C PHE A 385 11.96 16.76 3.32
N GLY A 386 12.27 16.62 2.03
CA GLY A 386 13.21 17.55 1.37
C GLY A 386 12.58 18.92 1.15
N GLY A 387 11.28 19.00 0.85
CA GLY A 387 10.53 20.25 0.80
C GLY A 387 10.52 20.98 2.13
N PHE A 388 10.29 20.26 3.24
CA PHE A 388 10.42 20.77 4.60
C PHE A 388 11.81 21.34 4.88
N ALA A 389 12.88 20.57 4.62
CA ALA A 389 14.25 20.99 4.90
C ALA A 389 14.64 22.26 4.13
N VAL A 390 14.35 22.29 2.82
CA VAL A 390 14.63 23.45 1.97
C VAL A 390 13.81 24.66 2.40
N CYS A 391 12.51 24.48 2.64
CA CYS A 391 11.64 25.56 3.09
C CYS A 391 12.08 26.12 4.44
N PHE A 392 12.44 25.26 5.41
CA PHE A 392 12.89 25.68 6.73
C PHE A 392 14.17 26.53 6.64
N THR A 393 15.16 26.09 5.85
CA THR A 393 16.40 26.84 5.67
C THR A 393 16.15 28.19 5.00
N LEU A 394 15.42 28.21 3.88
CA LEU A 394 15.16 29.46 3.14
C LEU A 394 14.28 30.43 3.93
N LEU A 395 13.26 29.92 4.62
CA LEU A 395 12.38 30.74 5.45
C LEU A 395 13.09 31.33 6.66
N SER A 396 14.00 30.57 7.30
CA SER A 396 14.80 31.08 8.42
C SER A 396 15.69 32.24 7.99
N ILE A 397 16.33 32.12 6.82
CA ILE A 397 17.15 33.19 6.22
C ILE A 397 16.27 34.40 5.89
N TYR A 398 15.11 34.17 5.26
CA TYR A 398 14.17 35.23 4.89
C TYR A 398 13.66 36.01 6.12
N LEU A 399 13.22 35.31 7.17
CA LEU A 399 12.68 35.97 8.36
C LEU A 399 13.75 36.74 9.12
N TYR A 400 14.94 36.15 9.25
CA TYR A 400 16.07 36.85 9.85
C TYR A 400 16.40 38.13 9.09
N ALA A 401 16.45 38.09 7.75
CA ALA A 401 16.71 39.27 6.94
C ALA A 401 15.59 40.31 7.10
N VAL A 402 14.32 39.92 7.00
CA VAL A 402 13.19 40.85 7.13
C VAL A 402 13.17 41.51 8.50
N ASP A 403 13.32 40.75 9.59
CA ASP A 403 13.32 41.28 10.95
C ASP A 403 14.57 42.15 11.23
N PHE A 404 15.72 41.80 10.63
CA PHE A 404 16.92 42.64 10.68
C PHE A 404 16.74 43.98 9.96
N PHE A 405 16.13 43.98 8.75
CA PHE A 405 15.86 45.23 8.02
C PHE A 405 14.79 46.07 8.70
N ASP A 406 13.73 45.44 9.23
CA ASP A 406 12.66 46.10 9.97
C ASP A 406 13.21 46.81 11.22
N SER A 407 14.07 46.11 11.98
CA SER A 407 14.72 46.67 13.18
C SER A 407 15.73 47.78 12.89
N GLN A 408 16.48 47.69 11.78
CA GLN A 408 17.49 48.68 11.42
C GLN A 408 16.91 49.95 10.80
N TYR A 409 15.85 49.84 10.00
CA TYR A 409 15.40 50.93 9.14
C TYR A 409 14.01 51.49 9.49
N PHE A 410 13.14 50.71 10.17
CA PHE A 410 11.73 51.07 10.34
C PHE A 410 11.29 51.19 11.80
N SER A 411 11.78 50.36 12.72
CA SER A 411 11.42 50.47 14.14
C SER A 411 12.40 51.34 14.91
N GLN A 412 11.95 52.51 15.41
CA GLN A 412 12.74 53.38 16.30
C GLN A 412 12.85 52.85 17.75
N THR A 413 12.27 51.69 18.05
CA THR A 413 12.32 51.06 19.36
C THR A 413 13.53 50.13 19.47
N ASN A 414 14.53 50.55 20.23
CA ASN A 414 15.79 49.85 20.52
C ASN A 414 15.62 48.60 21.43
N GLU A 415 14.42 48.05 21.55
CA GLU A 415 14.14 46.96 22.49
C GLU A 415 14.07 45.63 21.76
N ASN A 416 15.06 44.80 22.09
CA ASN A 416 15.32 43.42 21.71
C ASN A 416 16.04 43.24 20.36
N ALA A 417 17.34 42.95 20.44
CA ALA A 417 18.12 42.46 19.32
C ALA A 417 17.44 41.20 18.75
N VAL A 418 17.00 41.27 17.48
CA VAL A 418 16.39 40.15 16.77
C VAL A 418 17.37 38.98 16.81
N THR A 419 17.02 37.93 17.54
CA THR A 419 17.86 36.75 17.66
C THR A 419 17.54 35.76 16.53
N LEU A 420 18.58 35.15 15.95
CA LEU A 420 18.40 34.08 14.97
C LEU A 420 17.54 32.94 15.53
N SER A 421 17.62 32.68 16.84
CA SER A 421 16.80 31.67 17.53
C SER A 421 15.29 31.94 17.45
N GLU A 422 14.86 33.20 17.52
CA GLU A 422 13.44 33.55 17.45
C GLU A 422 12.90 33.39 16.02
N ALA A 423 13.68 33.85 15.04
CA ALA A 423 13.39 33.63 13.62
C ALA A 423 13.32 32.13 13.27
N MET A 424 14.25 31.31 13.79
CA MET A 424 14.27 29.87 13.61
C MET A 424 13.07 29.16 14.29
N ARG A 425 12.66 29.61 15.48
CA ARG A 425 11.48 29.04 16.16
C ARG A 425 10.20 29.31 15.38
N LYS A 426 10.04 30.55 14.90
CA LYS A 426 8.89 30.96 14.07
C LYS A 426 8.88 30.25 12.73
N SER A 427 10.03 30.15 12.06
CA SER A 427 10.16 29.42 10.79
C SER A 427 9.86 27.94 10.96
N MET A 428 10.35 27.31 12.03
CA MET A 428 10.14 25.89 12.31
C MET A 428 8.65 25.59 12.49
N SER A 429 7.95 26.38 13.31
CA SER A 429 6.52 26.19 13.53
C SER A 429 5.73 26.31 12.23
N THR A 430 5.90 27.38 11.46
CA THR A 430 5.16 27.56 10.20
C THR A 430 5.51 26.49 9.16
N THR A 431 6.80 26.14 9.03
CA THR A 431 7.24 25.16 8.03
C THR A 431 6.70 23.77 8.37
N ILE A 432 6.70 23.36 9.65
CA ILE A 432 6.11 22.08 10.08
C ILE A 432 4.62 22.05 9.72
N THR A 433 3.87 23.10 10.04
CA THR A 433 2.43 23.18 9.75
C THR A 433 2.12 23.01 8.27
N ILE A 434 2.83 23.77 7.42
CA ILE A 434 2.63 23.72 5.97
C ILE A 434 3.07 22.37 5.41
N SER A 435 4.19 21.84 5.87
CA SER A 435 4.70 20.55 5.40
C SER A 435 3.79 19.39 5.76
N LEU A 436 3.19 19.40 6.96
CA LEU A 436 2.18 18.43 7.35
C LEU A 436 0.90 18.59 6.53
N SER A 437 0.45 19.82 6.28
CA SER A 437 -0.73 20.09 5.45
C SER A 437 -0.53 19.60 4.01
N PHE A 438 0.60 19.95 3.38
CA PHE A 438 0.96 19.51 2.03
C PHE A 438 1.18 17.99 1.97
N GLY A 439 1.83 17.43 2.98
CA GLY A 439 2.14 16.02 3.04
C GLY A 439 0.91 15.13 3.19
N LEU A 440 0.04 15.42 4.15
CA LEU A 440 -1.20 14.67 4.35
C LEU A 440 -2.12 14.79 3.13
N SER A 441 -2.26 16.00 2.58
CA SER A 441 -3.05 16.24 1.37
C SER A 441 -2.51 15.43 0.18
N SER A 442 -1.19 15.45 -0.05
CA SER A 442 -0.56 14.67 -1.13
C SER A 442 -0.72 13.16 -0.94
N ILE A 443 -0.52 12.63 0.27
CA ILE A 443 -0.68 11.19 0.55
C ILE A 443 -2.13 10.77 0.27
N VAL A 444 -3.11 11.54 0.75
CA VAL A 444 -4.54 11.27 0.51
C VAL A 444 -4.88 11.35 -0.99
N SER A 445 -4.34 12.33 -1.72
CA SER A 445 -4.59 12.45 -3.16
C SER A 445 -4.04 11.28 -3.97
N LEU A 446 -2.79 10.88 -3.72
CA LEU A 446 -2.14 9.77 -4.41
C LEU A 446 -2.80 8.44 -4.06
N PHE A 447 -3.29 8.31 -2.83
CA PHE A 447 -4.10 7.18 -2.40
C PHE A 447 -5.42 7.08 -3.18
N ILE A 448 -6.20 8.18 -3.25
CA ILE A 448 -7.45 8.20 -4.02
C ILE A 448 -7.18 7.94 -5.51
N ARG A 449 -6.07 8.47 -6.04
CA ARG A 449 -5.61 8.17 -7.40
C ARG A 449 -5.36 6.67 -7.58
N SER A 450 -4.57 6.04 -6.72
CA SER A 450 -4.27 4.60 -6.76
C SER A 450 -5.56 3.77 -6.68
N MET A 451 -6.48 4.08 -5.77
CA MET A 451 -7.80 3.42 -5.70
C MET A 451 -8.60 3.52 -7.01
N LYS A 452 -8.64 4.71 -7.62
CA LYS A 452 -9.36 4.89 -8.90
C LYS A 452 -8.69 4.18 -10.07
N ILE A 453 -7.37 4.00 -10.02
CA ILE A 453 -6.62 3.21 -11.02
C ILE A 453 -7.03 1.75 -10.91
N ASP A 454 -7.07 1.19 -9.69
CA ASP A 454 -7.51 -0.19 -9.45
C ASP A 454 -8.95 -0.43 -9.92
N GLU A 455 -9.84 0.54 -9.70
CA GLU A 455 -11.24 0.49 -10.14
C GLU A 455 -11.40 0.67 -11.66
N GLY A 456 -10.33 1.00 -12.38
CA GLY A 456 -10.37 1.33 -13.82
C GLY A 456 -11.10 2.63 -14.14
N SER A 457 -11.43 3.44 -13.14
CA SER A 457 -12.15 4.72 -13.29
C SER A 457 -11.20 5.91 -13.46
N TRP A 458 -9.90 5.73 -13.20
CA TRP A 458 -8.90 6.78 -13.38
C TRP A 458 -8.58 7.01 -14.86
N VAL A 459 -8.69 8.26 -15.28
CA VAL A 459 -8.22 8.70 -16.59
C VAL A 459 -7.02 9.61 -16.40
N LYS A 460 -5.88 9.16 -16.93
CA LYS A 460 -4.60 9.87 -16.85
C LYS A 460 -4.72 11.28 -17.40
N PHE A 461 -4.07 12.23 -16.74
CA PHE A 461 -3.95 13.60 -17.21
C PHE A 461 -3.21 13.65 -18.56
N SER A 462 -3.85 14.24 -19.57
CA SER A 462 -3.26 14.41 -20.90
C SER A 462 -2.96 15.86 -21.26
N SER A 463 -3.78 16.81 -20.85
CA SER A 463 -3.56 18.24 -21.02
C SER A 463 -4.48 19.04 -20.10
N PHE A 464 -4.19 20.32 -19.89
CA PHE A 464 -5.08 21.21 -19.13
C PHE A 464 -6.42 21.45 -19.84
N PHE A 465 -6.49 21.33 -21.17
CA PHE A 465 -7.74 21.45 -21.93
C PHE A 465 -8.65 20.22 -21.82
N SER A 466 -8.08 19.06 -21.53
CA SER A 466 -8.79 17.79 -21.36
C SER A 466 -8.94 17.39 -19.89
N PHE A 467 -8.84 18.36 -18.97
CA PHE A 467 -8.87 18.11 -17.53
C PHE A 467 -10.24 17.57 -17.07
N ARG A 468 -10.30 16.29 -16.71
CA ARG A 468 -11.53 15.65 -16.21
C ARG A 468 -11.76 15.99 -14.74
N VAL A 469 -12.57 17.01 -14.48
CA VAL A 469 -12.92 17.46 -13.11
C VAL A 469 -13.45 16.32 -12.24
N SER A 470 -14.21 15.38 -12.82
CA SER A 470 -14.75 14.20 -12.13
C SER A 470 -13.69 13.35 -11.41
N ASN A 471 -12.45 13.33 -11.91
CA ASN A 471 -11.37 12.56 -11.29
C ASN A 471 -10.92 13.21 -9.96
N TYR A 472 -11.04 14.53 -9.85
CA TYR A 472 -10.44 15.33 -8.79
C TYR A 472 -11.43 15.83 -7.74
N VAL A 473 -12.75 15.79 -7.96
CA VAL A 473 -13.75 16.25 -6.95
C VAL A 473 -13.56 15.53 -5.61
N GLY A 474 -13.46 14.21 -5.63
CA GLY A 474 -13.22 13.41 -4.42
C GLY A 474 -11.88 13.74 -3.77
N ILE A 475 -10.83 13.96 -4.58
CA ILE A 475 -9.51 14.37 -4.10
C ILE A 475 -9.64 15.71 -3.36
N VAL A 476 -10.26 16.72 -3.96
CA VAL A 476 -10.42 18.06 -3.38
C VAL A 476 -11.13 18.01 -2.03
N LEU A 477 -12.21 17.24 -1.90
CA LEU A 477 -12.97 17.12 -0.65
C LEU A 477 -12.12 16.49 0.48
N TRP A 478 -11.54 15.32 0.23
CA TRP A 478 -10.74 14.60 1.23
C TRP A 478 -9.44 15.33 1.57
N CYS A 479 -8.79 15.91 0.56
CA CYS A 479 -7.59 16.72 0.72
C CYS A 479 -7.86 18.01 1.48
N GLY A 480 -9.05 18.61 1.33
CA GLY A 480 -9.47 19.78 2.10
C GLY A 480 -9.55 19.48 3.59
N MET A 481 -10.13 18.34 3.96
CA MET A 481 -10.15 17.87 5.35
C MET A 481 -8.74 17.58 5.88
N ALA A 482 -7.92 16.86 5.11
CA ALA A 482 -6.55 16.50 5.48
C ALA A 482 -5.63 17.73 5.64
N ALA A 483 -5.76 18.73 4.76
CA ALA A 483 -5.00 19.97 4.80
C ALA A 483 -5.41 20.89 5.95
N PHE A 484 -6.70 20.87 6.33
CA PHE A 484 -7.25 21.71 7.38
C PHE A 484 -6.76 21.30 8.77
N MET A 485 -6.64 19.99 9.03
CA MET A 485 -6.32 19.47 10.37
C MET A 485 -5.00 20.01 10.95
N PRO A 486 -3.84 20.02 10.24
CA PRO A 486 -2.60 20.60 10.76
C PRO A 486 -2.69 22.11 11.04
N LEU A 487 -3.50 22.83 10.26
CA LEU A 487 -3.71 24.28 10.43
C LEU A 487 -4.54 24.57 11.69
N VAL A 488 -5.52 23.72 12.01
CA VAL A 488 -6.27 23.73 13.27
C VAL A 488 -5.36 23.37 14.43
N PHE A 489 -4.51 22.35 14.29
CA PHE A 489 -3.57 21.96 15.35
C PHE A 489 -2.63 23.08 15.72
N THR A 490 -2.08 23.76 14.72
CA THR A 490 -1.20 24.91 14.96
C THR A 490 -1.97 26.04 15.61
N PHE A 491 -3.24 26.26 15.25
CA PHE A 491 -4.08 27.25 15.90
C PHE A 491 -4.32 26.91 17.39
N VAL A 492 -4.66 25.67 17.70
CA VAL A 492 -4.90 25.23 19.08
C VAL A 492 -3.58 25.27 19.86
N PHE A 493 -2.52 24.65 19.36
CA PHE A 493 -1.24 24.55 20.06
C PHE A 493 -0.60 25.93 20.32
N TYR A 494 -0.61 26.82 19.32
CA TYR A 494 -0.06 28.17 19.47
C TYR A 494 -0.85 29.00 20.50
N ASN A 495 -2.18 28.88 20.52
CA ASN A 495 -3.00 29.70 21.41
C ASN A 495 -3.20 29.11 22.81
N PHE A 496 -3.04 27.80 23.00
CA PHE A 496 -3.25 27.15 24.30
C PHE A 496 -1.97 26.90 25.10
N ILE A 497 -0.81 26.72 24.43
CA ILE A 497 0.47 26.43 25.12
C ILE A 497 1.33 27.71 25.24
N SER A 498 1.02 28.76 24.48
CA SER A 498 1.68 30.05 24.67
C SER A 498 1.27 30.65 26.02
N PRO A 499 2.19 31.28 26.78
CA PRO A 499 1.89 31.96 28.04
C PRO A 499 0.82 33.06 27.93
N ASP A 500 0.46 33.47 26.71
CA ASP A 500 -0.66 34.37 26.42
C ASP A 500 -2.04 33.69 26.37
N ALA A 501 -2.20 32.44 26.83
CA ALA A 501 -3.48 31.70 26.82
C ALA A 501 -4.66 32.47 27.48
N ALA A 502 -4.36 33.38 28.41
CA ALA A 502 -5.34 34.30 29.01
C ALA A 502 -6.01 35.24 27.99
N THR A 503 -5.36 35.54 26.86
CA THR A 503 -5.91 36.35 25.77
C THR A 503 -6.92 35.58 24.91
N LEU A 504 -6.84 34.26 24.84
CA LEU A 504 -7.74 33.42 24.04
C LEU A 504 -9.15 33.33 24.64
N GLY A 505 -9.26 33.23 25.97
CA GLY A 505 -10.54 33.30 26.68
C GLY A 505 -11.29 34.63 26.52
N ASN A 506 -10.58 35.66 26.01
CA ASN A 506 -11.09 36.98 25.71
C ASN A 506 -11.39 37.21 24.22
N MET A 507 -11.02 36.29 23.33
CA MET A 507 -11.37 36.39 21.91
C MET A 507 -12.86 36.13 21.69
N ASN A 508 -13.48 36.94 20.84
CA ASN A 508 -14.87 36.74 20.44
C ASN A 508 -14.99 35.47 19.59
N SER A 509 -16.07 34.70 19.76
CA SER A 509 -16.34 33.48 18.97
C SER A 509 -16.28 33.76 17.46
N PHE A 510 -16.70 34.96 17.02
CA PHE A 510 -16.57 35.39 15.62
C PHE A 510 -15.12 35.46 15.12
N THR A 511 -14.18 35.93 15.95
CA THR A 511 -12.74 36.00 15.61
C THR A 511 -12.16 34.60 15.46
N ILE A 512 -12.59 33.65 16.29
CA ILE A 512 -12.13 32.26 16.24
C ILE A 512 -12.67 31.59 14.97
N VAL A 513 -13.97 31.71 14.69
CA VAL A 513 -14.60 31.13 13.50
C VAL A 513 -13.99 31.72 12.21
N SER A 514 -13.78 33.04 12.15
CA SER A 514 -13.16 33.69 10.99
C SER A 514 -11.70 33.26 10.78
N ALA A 515 -10.92 33.11 11.85
CA ALA A 515 -9.55 32.59 11.77
C ALA A 515 -9.50 31.13 11.28
N LEU A 516 -10.41 30.29 11.74
CA LEU A 516 -10.53 28.91 11.26
C LEU A 516 -10.99 28.85 9.80
N PHE A 517 -11.95 29.69 9.40
CA PHE A 517 -12.39 29.78 8.02
C PHE A 517 -11.29 30.25 7.08
N PHE A 518 -10.49 31.24 7.49
CA PHE A 518 -9.29 31.64 6.75
C PHE A 518 -8.29 30.49 6.61
N LYS A 519 -8.02 29.75 7.68
CA LYS A 519 -7.15 28.57 7.64
C LYS A 519 -7.70 27.49 6.69
N TYR A 520 -9.00 27.29 6.65
CA TYR A 520 -9.63 26.39 5.68
C TYR A 520 -9.41 26.86 4.23
N ILE A 521 -9.68 28.13 3.93
CA ILE A 521 -9.44 28.72 2.59
C ILE A 521 -7.96 28.66 2.21
N PHE A 522 -7.07 28.97 3.16
CA PHE A 522 -5.63 28.90 2.96
C PHE A 522 -5.17 27.45 2.72
N GLY A 523 -5.79 26.47 3.38
CA GLY A 523 -5.56 25.04 3.14
C GLY A 523 -5.84 24.58 1.69
N MET A 524 -6.59 25.34 0.90
CA MET A 524 -6.80 25.06 -0.52
C MET A 524 -5.50 25.12 -1.35
N THR A 525 -4.45 25.79 -0.86
CA THR A 525 -3.12 25.73 -1.49
C THR A 525 -2.52 24.34 -1.40
N ALA A 526 -2.68 23.66 -0.26
CA ALA A 526 -2.22 22.28 -0.07
C ALA A 526 -3.05 21.30 -0.92
N VAL A 527 -4.36 21.55 -1.07
CA VAL A 527 -5.23 20.78 -1.96
C VAL A 527 -4.76 20.89 -3.42
N LEU A 528 -4.45 22.11 -3.89
CA LEU A 528 -3.95 22.30 -5.24
C LEU A 528 -2.57 21.67 -5.45
N TYR A 529 -1.71 21.70 -4.42
CA TYR A 529 -0.46 20.96 -4.42
C TYR A 529 -0.68 19.44 -4.53
N ALA A 530 -1.67 18.88 -3.83
CA ALA A 530 -2.03 17.47 -3.92
C ALA A 530 -2.57 17.07 -5.32
N VAL A 531 -3.35 17.95 -5.94
CA VAL A 531 -3.73 17.78 -7.36
C VAL A 531 -2.49 17.82 -8.26
N ALA A 532 -1.56 18.73 -8.00
CA ALA A 532 -0.31 18.85 -8.75
C ALA A 532 0.55 17.58 -8.65
N THR A 533 0.65 16.93 -7.48
CA THR A 533 1.41 15.69 -7.33
C THR A 533 0.79 14.52 -8.10
N CYS A 534 -0.55 14.42 -8.14
CA CYS A 534 -1.24 13.46 -9.00
C CYS A 534 -0.97 13.70 -10.50
N VAL A 535 -1.03 14.96 -10.95
CA VAL A 535 -0.72 15.33 -12.35
C VAL A 535 0.74 15.00 -12.67
N MET A 536 1.67 15.31 -11.76
CA MET A 536 3.08 14.98 -11.94
C MET A 536 3.33 13.47 -12.01
N ALA A 537 2.61 12.67 -11.21
CA ALA A 537 2.70 11.22 -11.27
C ALA A 537 2.25 10.68 -12.65
N ASP A 538 1.14 11.20 -13.20
CA ASP A 538 0.68 10.83 -14.55
C ASP A 538 1.71 11.21 -15.64
N LEU A 539 2.27 12.43 -15.58
CA LEU A 539 3.23 12.91 -16.57
C LEU A 539 4.55 12.12 -16.57
N VAL A 540 5.02 11.69 -15.39
CA VAL A 540 6.25 10.90 -15.26
C VAL A 540 6.02 9.45 -15.69
N SER A 541 4.89 8.83 -15.33
CA SER A 541 4.52 7.47 -15.79
C SER A 541 4.44 7.41 -17.32
N ASP A 542 3.93 8.46 -17.97
CA ASP A 542 3.85 8.55 -19.44
C ASP A 542 5.17 8.99 -20.13
N GLN A 543 6.28 9.16 -19.38
CA GLN A 543 7.59 9.59 -19.90
C GLN A 543 7.57 10.84 -20.81
N ARG A 544 6.70 11.81 -20.52
CA ARG A 544 6.52 12.99 -21.39
C ARG A 544 7.72 13.93 -21.35
N GLN A 545 7.95 14.66 -22.44
CA GLN A 545 9.03 15.65 -22.52
C GLN A 545 8.64 17.00 -21.88
N ASP A 546 7.35 17.33 -21.84
CA ASP A 546 6.84 18.63 -21.36
C ASP A 546 6.67 18.72 -19.83
N VAL A 547 7.31 17.84 -19.06
CA VAL A 547 7.09 17.76 -17.60
C VAL A 547 7.49 19.06 -16.89
N LEU A 548 8.58 19.69 -17.34
CA LEU A 548 9.07 20.93 -16.72
C LEU A 548 8.11 22.11 -16.92
N LEU A 549 7.55 22.25 -18.13
CA LEU A 549 6.56 23.30 -18.42
C LEU A 549 5.31 23.12 -17.56
N ASN A 550 4.80 21.89 -17.47
CA ASN A 550 3.64 21.57 -16.64
C ASN A 550 3.92 21.78 -15.14
N ALA A 551 5.11 21.42 -14.64
CA ALA A 551 5.51 21.69 -13.27
C ALA A 551 5.50 23.20 -12.94
N VAL A 552 6.01 24.04 -13.84
CA VAL A 552 5.97 25.51 -13.69
C VAL A 552 4.53 26.01 -13.66
N LEU A 553 3.67 25.55 -14.58
CA LEU A 553 2.25 25.94 -14.60
C LEU A 553 1.52 25.54 -13.31
N LEU A 554 1.81 24.36 -12.76
CA LEU A 554 1.25 23.90 -11.48
C LEU A 554 1.73 24.77 -10.31
N ILE A 555 3.01 25.13 -10.26
CA ILE A 555 3.55 26.04 -9.23
C ILE A 555 2.86 27.41 -9.31
N VAL A 556 2.73 27.97 -10.52
CA VAL A 556 2.04 29.25 -10.73
C VAL A 556 0.58 29.18 -10.26
N ALA A 557 -0.12 28.07 -10.54
CA ALA A 557 -1.48 27.88 -10.07
C ALA A 557 -1.56 27.82 -8.53
N ILE A 558 -0.64 27.11 -7.86
CA ILE A 558 -0.56 27.05 -6.39
C ILE A 558 -0.36 28.45 -5.80
N LEU A 559 0.56 29.23 -6.37
CA LEU A 559 0.82 30.60 -5.94
C LEU A 559 -0.36 31.53 -6.19
N ALA A 560 -1.06 31.37 -7.32
CA ALA A 560 -2.25 32.14 -7.63
C ALA A 560 -3.38 31.87 -6.61
N VAL A 561 -3.62 30.60 -6.25
CA VAL A 561 -4.59 30.26 -5.20
C VAL A 561 -4.15 30.81 -3.86
N CYS A 562 -2.86 30.73 -3.51
CA CYS A 562 -2.33 31.31 -2.27
C CYS A 562 -2.59 32.83 -2.21
N PHE A 563 -2.31 33.53 -3.31
CA PHE A 563 -2.56 34.96 -3.43
C PHE A 563 -4.04 35.29 -3.27
N MET A 564 -4.93 34.58 -3.98
CA MET A 564 -6.36 34.79 -3.87
C MET A 564 -6.88 34.50 -2.45
N SER A 565 -6.39 33.44 -1.80
CA SER A 565 -6.74 33.09 -0.42
C SER A 565 -6.30 34.16 0.60
N LEU A 566 -5.17 34.83 0.35
CA LEU A 566 -4.67 35.90 1.20
C LEU A 566 -5.36 37.26 0.92
N VAL A 567 -5.79 37.51 -0.32
CA VAL A 567 -6.49 38.76 -0.70
C VAL A 567 -7.98 38.72 -0.34
N ALA A 568 -8.63 37.56 -0.49
CA ALA A 568 -10.06 37.39 -0.23
C ALA A 568 -10.43 37.57 1.26
N THR A 569 -9.44 37.62 2.16
CA THR A 569 -9.63 37.78 3.60
C THR A 569 -9.32 39.18 4.09
N SER A 570 -9.79 40.18 3.34
CA SER A 570 -9.68 41.60 3.71
C SER A 570 -10.32 41.94 5.05
N TRP A 571 -11.30 41.15 5.53
CA TRP A 571 -11.96 41.34 6.83
C TRP A 571 -11.10 40.95 8.04
N MET A 572 -9.94 40.30 7.86
CA MET A 572 -9.05 39.91 8.96
C MET A 572 -7.86 40.86 9.18
N GLU A 573 -7.81 42.00 8.49
CA GLU A 573 -6.72 42.99 8.58
C GLU A 573 -5.32 42.34 8.64
N ILE A 574 -5.07 41.42 7.71
CA ILE A 574 -3.80 40.68 7.68
C ILE A 574 -2.66 41.68 7.48
N SER A 575 -1.72 41.72 8.43
CA SER A 575 -0.55 42.58 8.30
C SER A 575 0.26 42.20 7.05
N SER A 576 0.80 43.20 6.35
CA SER A 576 1.61 42.96 5.14
C SER A 576 2.76 41.97 5.41
N LYS A 577 3.35 42.02 6.60
CA LYS A 577 4.38 41.07 7.06
C LYS A 577 3.89 39.62 7.08
N LEU A 578 2.69 39.37 7.60
CA LEU A 578 2.10 38.02 7.65
C LEU A 578 1.68 37.52 6.26
N PHE A 579 1.19 38.42 5.40
CA PHE A 579 0.89 38.12 4.00
C PHE A 579 2.12 37.56 3.27
N TRP A 580 3.23 38.31 3.28
CA TRP A 580 4.45 37.92 2.60
C TRP A 580 5.11 36.68 3.22
N HIS A 581 5.03 36.54 4.55
CA HIS A 581 5.47 35.32 5.22
C HIS A 581 4.76 34.09 4.64
N ASN A 582 3.43 34.06 4.65
CA ASN A 582 2.66 32.90 4.17
C ASN A 582 2.91 32.62 2.68
N MET A 583 3.02 33.67 1.86
CA MET A 583 3.34 33.53 0.44
C MET A 583 4.71 32.87 0.22
N MET A 584 5.75 33.32 0.93
CA MET A 584 7.10 32.80 0.78
C MET A 584 7.23 31.35 1.25
N VAL A 585 6.53 30.98 2.33
CA VAL A 585 6.52 29.58 2.80
C VAL A 585 5.90 28.65 1.75
N VAL A 586 4.74 29.02 1.21
CA VAL A 586 4.07 28.22 0.17
C VAL A 586 4.93 28.14 -1.10
N ALA A 587 5.58 29.24 -1.49
CA ALA A 587 6.47 29.26 -2.65
C ALA A 587 7.68 28.35 -2.47
N PHE A 588 8.44 28.51 -1.38
CA PHE A 588 9.63 27.70 -1.14
C PHE A 588 9.31 26.21 -1.01
N HIS A 589 8.24 25.87 -0.28
CA HIS A 589 7.85 24.48 -0.15
C HIS A 589 7.35 23.89 -1.48
N SER A 590 6.44 24.56 -2.20
CA SER A 590 5.86 23.99 -3.43
C SER A 590 6.91 23.77 -4.52
N VAL A 591 7.82 24.72 -4.72
CA VAL A 591 8.92 24.61 -5.69
C VAL A 591 9.85 23.45 -5.34
N ALA A 592 10.34 23.41 -4.10
CA ALA A 592 11.27 22.37 -3.65
C ALA A 592 10.63 20.97 -3.72
N SER A 593 9.40 20.85 -3.23
CA SER A 593 8.69 19.57 -3.13
C SER A 593 8.31 19.01 -4.50
N ILE A 594 7.82 19.83 -5.44
CA ILE A 594 7.52 19.37 -6.81
C ILE A 594 8.79 18.93 -7.55
N ALA A 595 9.88 19.69 -7.40
CA ALA A 595 11.16 19.34 -8.01
C ALA A 595 11.72 18.02 -7.46
N LEU A 596 11.68 17.82 -6.15
CA LEU A 596 12.11 16.58 -5.49
C LEU A 596 11.20 15.40 -5.81
N PHE A 597 9.89 15.61 -5.89
CA PHE A 597 8.94 14.58 -6.31
C PHE A 597 9.24 14.11 -7.73
N TYR A 598 9.45 15.04 -8.67
CA TYR A 598 9.82 14.71 -10.04
C TYR A 598 11.13 13.91 -10.11
N ALA A 599 12.17 14.37 -9.42
CA ALA A 599 13.49 13.74 -9.45
C ALA A 599 13.47 12.32 -8.83
N SER A 600 12.83 12.17 -7.67
CA SER A 600 12.73 10.88 -6.97
C SER A 600 11.81 9.90 -7.69
N TYR A 601 10.62 10.33 -8.12
CA TYR A 601 9.69 9.44 -8.81
C TYR A 601 10.24 8.94 -10.14
N ARG A 602 10.89 9.81 -10.93
CA ARG A 602 11.57 9.41 -12.16
C ARG A 602 12.69 8.39 -11.91
N SER A 603 13.44 8.57 -10.82
CA SER A 603 14.50 7.62 -10.41
C SER A 603 13.92 6.25 -10.06
N PHE A 604 12.77 6.19 -9.39
CA PHE A 604 12.14 4.94 -8.97
C PHE A 604 11.43 4.22 -10.14
N VAL A 605 10.80 4.96 -11.05
CA VAL A 605 10.09 4.38 -12.21
C VAL A 605 11.07 3.96 -13.32
N SER A 606 12.22 4.62 -13.44
CA SER A 606 13.24 4.30 -14.44
C SER A 606 14.61 4.17 -13.77
N PRO A 607 14.84 3.10 -12.97
CA PRO A 607 16.16 2.85 -12.42
C PRO A 607 17.12 2.69 -13.60
N ARG A 608 18.12 3.57 -13.69
CA ARG A 608 19.14 3.52 -14.74
C ARG A 608 19.76 2.12 -14.71
N ARG A 609 19.53 1.35 -15.77
CA ARG A 609 20.17 0.04 -16.01
C ARG A 609 21.68 0.20 -16.16
#